data_AF-A0A2N9NNA8-F1
#
_entry.id   AF-A0A2N9NNA8-F1
#
_cell.length_a   1.000
_cell.length_b   1.000
_cell.length_c   1.000
_cell.angle_alpha   90.00
_cell.angle_beta   90.00
_cell.angle_gamma   90.00
#
_symmetry.space_group_name_H-M   'P 1'
#
loop_
_entity.id
_entity.type
_entity.pdbx_description
1 polymer ?
#
loop_
_entity_poly.entity_id
_entity_poly.type
_entity_poly.pdbx_seq_one_letter_code
_entity_poly.pdbx_strand_id
1 'polypeptide(L)'
;MDPLKQALELLPHGPEFRFLDRLVSLEPGQRGSGEYTVRGDESFLHGHFPGRPLFPGVLLVEAAAQLAGTVAQSDPLLMPLPGLKLTALRSVKILGTARPGEVIHLEARITGRMGNLVQAEGTARVNGEPRSSRGNGSCERKGGDARRVDAQRRSSGDSGGVRV
;
A
#
# COMPACT_ATOMS: atom_id res chain seq x y z
N MET A 1 3.45 25.30 -9.29
CA MET A 1 2.47 24.36 -8.69
C MET A 1 3.19 23.06 -8.41
N ASP A 2 3.00 22.46 -7.23
CA ASP A 2 3.63 21.19 -6.85
C ASP A 2 3.02 20.03 -7.67
N PRO A 3 3.81 19.29 -8.48
CA PRO A 3 3.32 18.16 -9.27
C PRO A 3 2.71 17.04 -8.43
N LEU A 4 3.24 16.80 -7.23
CA LEU A 4 2.74 15.75 -6.34
C LEU A 4 1.36 16.10 -5.79
N LYS A 5 1.15 17.37 -5.47
CA LYS A 5 -0.16 17.87 -5.03
C LYS A 5 -1.22 17.74 -6.13
N GLN A 6 -0.87 18.06 -7.37
CA GLN A 6 -1.77 17.89 -8.53
C GLN A 6 -2.12 16.43 -8.78
N ALA A 7 -1.14 15.52 -8.69
CA ALA A 7 -1.41 14.09 -8.84
C ALA A 7 -2.37 13.57 -7.76
N LEU A 8 -2.28 14.08 -6.53
CA LEU A 8 -3.19 13.69 -5.45
C LEU A 8 -4.65 14.14 -5.72
N GLU A 9 -4.87 15.18 -6.51
CA GLU A 9 -6.21 15.63 -6.92
C GLU A 9 -6.90 14.64 -7.89
N LEU A 10 -6.15 13.73 -8.52
CA LEU A 10 -6.71 12.64 -9.35
C LEU A 10 -7.50 11.61 -8.53
N LEU A 11 -7.29 11.58 -7.21
CA LEU A 11 -7.96 10.66 -6.31
C LEU A 11 -9.38 11.19 -5.99
N PRO A 12 -10.46 10.49 -6.40
CA PRO A 12 -11.83 11.01 -6.25
C PRO A 12 -12.41 10.84 -4.84
N HIS A 13 -11.70 10.20 -3.92
CA HIS A 13 -12.19 9.85 -2.59
C HIS A 13 -12.38 11.09 -1.71
N GLY A 14 -13.48 11.13 -0.96
CA GLY A 14 -13.79 12.20 0.01
C GLY A 14 -13.00 12.08 1.32
N PRO A 15 -13.09 13.09 2.21
CA PRO A 15 -12.24 13.19 3.42
C PRO A 15 -12.38 12.00 4.38
N GLU A 16 -13.58 11.42 4.51
CA GLU A 16 -13.83 10.28 5.42
C GLU A 16 -13.35 8.92 4.86
N PHE A 17 -12.91 8.88 3.60
CA PHE A 17 -12.47 7.64 2.94
C PHE A 17 -11.24 7.86 2.06
N ARG A 18 -10.44 8.89 2.38
CA ARG A 18 -9.17 9.18 1.73
C ARG A 18 -8.04 8.80 2.68
N PHE A 19 -7.24 7.82 2.27
CA PHE A 19 -6.15 7.25 3.07
C PHE A 19 -4.79 7.54 2.43
N LEU A 20 -4.64 8.76 1.93
CA LEU A 20 -3.43 9.28 1.32
C LEU A 20 -3.38 10.79 1.55
N ASP A 21 -2.56 11.22 2.51
CA ASP A 21 -2.43 12.63 2.90
C ASP A 21 -1.51 13.38 1.93
N ARG A 22 -0.43 12.73 1.52
CA ARG A 22 0.55 13.28 0.59
C ARG A 22 1.25 12.19 -0.22
N LEU A 23 1.68 12.56 -1.42
CA LEU A 23 2.67 11.78 -2.16
C LEU A 23 4.08 12.20 -1.71
N VAL A 24 4.97 11.20 -1.63
CA VAL A 24 6.40 11.36 -1.33
C VAL A 24 7.22 11.28 -2.63
N SER A 25 6.82 10.39 -3.54
CA SER A 25 7.43 10.27 -4.88
C SER A 25 6.40 9.79 -5.90
N LEU A 26 6.62 10.14 -7.17
CA LEU A 26 5.78 9.69 -8.27
C LEU A 26 6.62 9.55 -9.54
N GLU A 27 6.61 8.35 -10.12
CA GLU A 27 7.00 8.09 -11.50
C GLU A 27 5.70 7.82 -12.28
N PRO A 28 5.22 8.80 -13.09
CA PRO A 28 3.89 8.75 -13.69
C PRO A 28 3.61 7.45 -14.43
N GLY A 29 2.45 6.84 -14.16
CA GLY A 29 2.01 5.57 -14.76
C GLY A 29 2.75 4.32 -14.31
N GLN A 30 3.81 4.45 -13.50
CA GLN A 30 4.73 3.34 -13.20
C GLN A 30 4.81 2.99 -11.71
N ARG A 31 5.11 3.95 -10.83
CA ARG A 31 5.20 3.72 -9.38
C ARG A 31 5.08 5.02 -8.59
N GLY A 32 4.79 4.90 -7.31
CA GLY A 32 4.78 6.04 -6.39
C GLY A 32 4.88 5.60 -4.95
N SER A 33 5.14 6.57 -4.08
CA SER A 33 5.08 6.40 -2.63
C SER A 33 4.32 7.55 -2.00
N GLY A 34 3.70 7.29 -0.85
CA GLY A 34 2.89 8.26 -0.14
C GLY A 34 2.73 7.91 1.33
N GLU A 35 2.04 8.78 2.05
CA GLU A 35 1.86 8.65 3.49
C GLU A 35 0.42 8.93 3.89
N TYR A 36 -0.01 8.26 4.96
CA TYR A 36 -1.24 8.54 5.67
C TYR A 36 -0.98 8.52 7.18
N THR A 37 -1.41 9.57 7.87
CA THR A 37 -1.31 9.67 9.32
C THR A 37 -2.62 9.23 9.95
N VAL A 38 -2.58 8.25 10.84
CA VAL A 38 -3.75 7.88 11.64
C VAL A 38 -3.95 8.95 12.70
N ARG A 39 -4.98 9.78 12.56
CA ARG A 39 -5.16 10.97 13.41
C ARG A 39 -5.75 10.63 14.77
N GLY A 40 -6.59 9.61 14.83
CA GLY A 40 -7.35 9.22 16.02
C GLY A 40 -8.77 9.76 16.06
N ASP A 41 -9.10 10.74 15.20
CA ASP A 41 -10.43 11.34 15.09
C ASP A 41 -11.31 10.68 14.01
N GLU A 42 -10.75 9.74 13.25
CA GLU A 42 -11.49 9.07 12.19
C GLU A 42 -12.67 8.26 12.72
N SER A 43 -13.82 8.42 12.08
CA SER A 43 -15.10 7.82 12.51
C SER A 43 -15.04 6.30 12.71
N PHE A 44 -14.28 5.57 11.88
CA PHE A 44 -14.12 4.12 12.00
C PHE A 44 -13.31 3.68 13.23
N LEU A 45 -12.47 4.54 13.81
CA LEU A 45 -11.66 4.20 14.98
C LEU A 45 -12.51 4.08 16.26
N HIS A 46 -13.65 4.77 16.32
CA HIS A 46 -14.61 4.61 17.42
C HIS A 46 -15.13 3.16 17.51
N GLY A 47 -15.30 2.50 16.37
CA GLY A 47 -15.79 1.13 16.28
C GLY A 47 -14.68 0.07 16.19
N HIS A 48 -13.43 0.46 15.93
CA HIS A 48 -12.34 -0.48 15.67
C HIS A 48 -11.10 -0.12 16.52
N PHE A 49 -11.05 -0.41 17.81
CA PHE A 49 -12.11 -0.98 18.66
C PHE A 49 -12.43 -0.02 19.82
N PRO A 50 -13.64 -0.05 20.40
CA PRO A 50 -13.95 0.78 21.56
C PRO A 50 -12.91 0.62 22.68
N GLY A 51 -12.33 1.73 23.13
CA GLY A 51 -11.26 1.76 24.14
C GLY A 51 -9.88 1.29 23.67
N ARG A 52 -9.74 0.83 22.43
CA ARG A 52 -8.48 0.36 21.83
C ARG A 52 -8.49 0.63 20.31
N PRO A 53 -8.37 1.89 19.88
CA PRO A 53 -8.43 2.27 18.47
C PRO A 53 -7.24 1.67 17.71
N LEU A 54 -7.54 1.06 16.57
CA LEU A 54 -6.62 0.41 15.64
C LEU A 54 -7.07 0.70 14.22
N PHE A 55 -6.15 1.02 13.32
CA PHE A 55 -6.48 1.22 11.92
C PHE A 55 -6.86 -0.11 11.27
N PRO A 56 -8.08 -0.29 10.75
CA PRO A 56 -8.51 -1.56 10.19
C PRO A 56 -7.58 -2.05 9.08
N GLY A 57 -7.21 -3.33 9.13
CA GLY A 57 -6.27 -3.90 8.15
C GLY A 57 -6.79 -3.81 6.70
N VAL A 58 -8.10 -3.84 6.50
CA VAL A 58 -8.73 -3.63 5.19
C VAL A 58 -8.55 -2.20 4.66
N LEU A 59 -8.40 -1.21 5.54
CA LEU A 59 -8.11 0.16 5.13
C LEU A 59 -6.64 0.34 4.74
N LEU A 60 -5.73 -0.53 5.18
CA LEU A 60 -4.35 -0.56 4.65
C LEU A 60 -4.34 -0.99 3.18
N VAL A 61 -5.17 -1.98 2.85
CA VAL A 61 -5.38 -2.45 1.47
C VAL A 61 -5.98 -1.34 0.62
N GLU A 62 -7.02 -0.66 1.13
CA GLU A 62 -7.64 0.48 0.46
C GLU A 62 -6.64 1.62 0.25
N ALA A 63 -5.86 2.00 1.26
CA ALA A 63 -4.83 3.04 1.15
C ALA A 63 -3.80 2.74 0.04
N ALA A 64 -3.32 1.49 -0.03
CA ALA A 64 -2.43 1.06 -1.10
C ALA A 64 -3.11 1.09 -2.48
N ALA A 65 -4.40 0.71 -2.56
CA ALA A 65 -5.17 0.79 -3.79
C ALA A 65 -5.40 2.24 -4.26
N GLN A 66 -5.63 3.18 -3.34
CA GLN A 66 -5.75 4.61 -3.63
C GLN A 66 -4.45 5.18 -4.19
N LEU A 67 -3.30 4.82 -3.62
CA LEU A 67 -2.00 5.17 -4.17
C LEU A 67 -1.81 4.57 -5.57
N ALA A 68 -2.12 3.29 -5.76
CA ALA A 68 -2.01 2.64 -7.06
C ALA A 68 -2.91 3.29 -8.13
N GLY A 69 -4.15 3.64 -7.77
CA GLY A 69 -5.07 4.37 -8.64
C GLY A 69 -4.54 5.75 -9.01
N THR A 70 -3.94 6.47 -8.05
CA THR A 70 -3.27 7.75 -8.29
C THR A 70 -2.10 7.61 -9.28
N VAL A 71 -1.24 6.59 -9.09
CA VAL A 71 -0.14 6.29 -10.01
C VAL A 71 -0.68 5.94 -11.40
N ALA A 72 -1.71 5.10 -11.50
CA ALA A 72 -2.28 4.69 -12.76
C ALA A 72 -2.92 5.86 -13.56
N GLN A 73 -3.59 6.77 -12.86
CA GLN A 73 -4.24 7.96 -13.44
C GLN A 73 -3.24 9.05 -13.83
N SER A 74 -2.02 9.03 -13.28
CA SER A 74 -0.99 10.04 -13.55
C SER A 74 -0.26 9.86 -14.89
N ASP A 75 -0.48 8.75 -15.60
CA ASP A 75 0.20 8.44 -16.86
C ASP A 75 -0.21 9.42 -17.98
N PRO A 76 0.71 10.27 -18.49
CA PRO A 76 0.36 11.26 -19.51
C PRO A 76 0.14 10.64 -20.90
N LEU A 77 0.54 9.39 -21.11
CA LEU A 77 0.40 8.70 -22.39
C LEU A 77 -0.92 7.94 -22.52
N LEU A 78 -1.69 7.86 -21.44
CA LEU A 78 -2.93 7.09 -21.39
C LEU A 78 -4.11 7.98 -21.03
N MET A 79 -5.26 7.65 -21.59
CA MET A 79 -6.51 8.31 -21.22
C MET A 79 -6.86 8.00 -19.75
N PRO A 80 -7.40 8.98 -19.00
CA PRO A 80 -7.93 8.73 -17.67
C PRO A 80 -8.97 7.61 -17.67
N LEU A 81 -9.01 6.84 -16.59
CA LEU A 81 -9.96 5.77 -16.34
C LEU A 81 -11.06 6.28 -15.39
N PRO A 82 -12.15 6.89 -15.90
CA PRO A 82 -13.24 7.36 -15.07
C PRO A 82 -13.88 6.19 -14.33
N GLY A 83 -14.06 6.34 -13.02
CA GLY A 83 -14.66 5.29 -12.18
C GLY A 83 -13.78 4.05 -12.01
N LEU A 84 -12.44 4.20 -12.06
CA LEU A 84 -11.51 3.14 -11.67
C LEU A 84 -11.84 2.65 -10.25
N LYS A 85 -12.01 1.33 -10.12
CA LYS A 85 -12.40 0.66 -8.88
C LYS A 85 -11.45 -0.49 -8.60
N LEU A 86 -11.24 -0.79 -7.32
CA LEU A 86 -10.60 -2.03 -6.91
C LEU A 86 -11.55 -3.21 -7.20
N THR A 87 -11.17 -4.10 -8.11
CA THR A 87 -12.02 -5.22 -8.55
C THR A 87 -11.55 -6.59 -8.07
N ALA A 88 -10.27 -6.74 -7.73
CA ALA A 88 -9.71 -8.00 -7.29
C ALA A 88 -8.48 -7.78 -6.40
N LEU A 89 -8.27 -8.69 -5.46
CA LEU A 89 -7.11 -8.76 -4.58
C LEU A 89 -6.48 -10.15 -4.73
N ARG A 90 -5.14 -10.22 -4.74
CA ARG A 90 -4.39 -11.47 -4.86
C ARG A 90 -3.25 -11.48 -3.88
N SER A 91 -3.05 -12.58 -3.16
CA SER A 91 -1.87 -12.77 -2.28
C SER A 91 -1.72 -11.75 -1.15
N VAL A 92 -2.81 -11.14 -0.68
CA VAL A 92 -2.79 -10.16 0.42
C VAL A 92 -2.35 -10.81 1.73
N LYS A 93 -1.41 -10.17 2.42
CA LYS A 93 -0.97 -10.55 3.78
C LYS A 93 -0.96 -9.33 4.70
N ILE A 94 -1.85 -9.33 5.69
CA ILE A 94 -1.93 -8.28 6.72
C ILE A 94 -1.15 -8.77 7.94
N LEU A 95 0.00 -8.16 8.20
CA LEU A 95 0.92 -8.55 9.28
C LEU A 95 0.91 -7.57 10.45
N GLY A 96 0.11 -6.50 10.39
CA GLY A 96 0.08 -5.46 11.40
C GLY A 96 -1.04 -4.46 11.18
N THR A 97 -1.08 -3.45 12.04
CA THR A 97 -2.05 -2.35 12.06
C THR A 97 -1.35 -1.11 12.62
N ALA A 98 -1.93 0.06 12.36
CA ALA A 98 -1.48 1.33 12.90
C ALA A 98 -2.39 1.81 14.05
N ARG A 99 -1.86 2.64 14.94
CA ARG A 99 -2.55 3.30 16.04
C ARG A 99 -2.65 4.80 15.78
N PRO A 100 -3.56 5.52 16.47
CA PRO A 100 -3.54 6.98 16.47
C PRO A 100 -2.14 7.55 16.73
N GLY A 101 -1.73 8.51 15.92
CA GLY A 101 -0.41 9.13 15.92
C GLY A 101 0.64 8.45 15.03
N GLU A 102 0.39 7.25 14.52
CA GLU A 102 1.34 6.54 13.65
C GLU A 102 1.16 6.90 12.17
N VAL A 103 2.28 6.88 11.44
CA VAL A 103 2.31 7.11 9.98
C VAL A 103 2.38 5.78 9.25
N ILE A 104 1.48 5.61 8.29
CA ILE A 104 1.47 4.53 7.32
C ILE A 104 2.19 5.00 6.07
N HIS A 105 3.31 4.35 5.75
CA HIS A 105 4.05 4.55 4.51
C HIS A 105 3.54 3.57 3.45
N LEU A 106 3.22 4.11 2.28
CA LEU A 106 2.63 3.40 1.16
C LEU A 106 3.60 3.38 -0.02
N GLU A 107 3.67 2.24 -0.71
CA GLU A 107 4.35 2.11 -2.00
C GLU A 107 3.43 1.38 -2.97
N ALA A 108 3.39 1.81 -4.23
CA ALA A 108 2.65 1.13 -5.28
C ALA A 108 3.45 1.09 -6.59
N ARG A 109 3.29 0.01 -7.36
CA ARG A 109 3.88 -0.18 -8.68
C ARG A 109 2.85 -0.77 -9.64
N ILE A 110 2.71 -0.19 -10.83
CA ILE A 110 1.90 -0.75 -11.92
C ILE A 110 2.68 -1.90 -12.57
N THR A 111 2.07 -3.07 -12.64
CA THR A 111 2.69 -4.30 -13.17
C THR A 111 2.10 -4.73 -14.50
N GLY A 112 0.93 -4.22 -14.87
CA GLY A 112 0.30 -4.53 -16.14
C GLY A 112 -0.95 -3.71 -16.41
N ARG A 113 -1.34 -3.63 -17.67
CA ARG A 113 -2.60 -3.04 -18.13
C ARG A 113 -3.21 -3.90 -19.22
N MET A 114 -4.54 -4.07 -19.19
CA MET A 114 -5.30 -4.81 -20.18
C MET A 114 -6.64 -4.11 -20.41
N GLY A 115 -6.72 -3.29 -21.46
CA GLY A 115 -7.85 -2.38 -21.66
C GLY A 115 -8.01 -1.46 -20.45
N ASN A 116 -9.20 -1.47 -19.84
CA ASN A 116 -9.51 -0.65 -18.66
C ASN A 116 -9.08 -1.31 -17.33
N LEU A 117 -8.47 -2.49 -17.36
CA LEU A 117 -7.95 -3.17 -16.18
C LEU A 117 -6.51 -2.75 -15.93
N VAL A 118 -6.22 -2.31 -14.70
CA VAL A 118 -4.86 -2.03 -14.22
C VAL A 118 -4.49 -3.05 -13.17
N GLN A 119 -3.28 -3.61 -13.29
CA GLN A 119 -2.68 -4.46 -12.28
C GLN A 119 -1.58 -3.68 -11.56
N ALA A 120 -1.58 -3.77 -10.24
CA ALA A 120 -0.60 -3.12 -9.39
C ALA A 120 -0.22 -4.01 -8.21
N GLU A 121 0.97 -3.78 -7.70
CA GLU A 121 1.44 -4.29 -6.41
C GLU A 121 1.48 -3.14 -5.42
N GLY A 122 1.10 -3.40 -4.16
CA GLY A 122 1.07 -2.40 -3.11
C GLY A 122 1.71 -2.87 -1.82
N THR A 123 2.32 -1.95 -1.06
CA THR A 123 2.72 -2.23 0.32
C THR A 123 2.33 -1.10 1.25
N ALA A 124 2.00 -1.45 2.50
CA ALA A 124 1.71 -0.52 3.58
C ALA A 124 2.53 -0.90 4.82
N ARG A 125 3.25 0.08 5.40
CA ARG A 125 4.18 -0.13 6.53
C ARG A 125 3.95 0.90 7.61
N VAL A 126 4.02 0.47 8.87
CA VAL A 126 3.90 1.35 10.04
C VAL A 126 5.27 1.48 10.69
N ASN A 127 5.75 2.72 10.89
CA ASN A 127 6.97 3.05 11.65
C ASN A 127 8.27 2.25 11.28
N GLY A 128 8.81 2.42 10.06
CA GLY A 128 10.19 1.98 9.76
C GLY A 128 10.59 1.83 8.29
N GLU A 129 11.40 2.80 7.83
CA GLU A 129 12.17 3.02 6.58
C GLU A 129 11.69 2.46 5.21
N PRO A 130 11.62 3.31 4.16
CA PRO A 130 11.43 2.87 2.78
C PRO A 130 12.63 2.02 2.33
N ARG A 131 12.37 0.81 1.82
CA ARG A 131 13.44 -0.01 1.24
C ARG A 131 13.82 0.57 -0.11
N SER A 132 15.08 0.97 -0.27
CA SER A 132 15.64 1.17 -1.61
C SER A 132 15.45 -0.11 -2.43
N SER A 133 14.81 0.04 -3.58
CA SER A 133 14.38 -1.07 -4.43
C SER A 133 15.58 -1.87 -4.94
N ARG A 134 15.73 -3.13 -4.51
CA ARG A 134 16.29 -4.25 -5.27
C ARG A 134 15.95 -5.56 -4.56
N GLY A 135 15.00 -6.29 -5.12
CA GLY A 135 14.64 -7.63 -4.66
C GLY A 135 13.68 -8.25 -5.66
N ASN A 136 14.22 -8.82 -6.74
CA ASN A 136 13.47 -9.71 -7.62
C ASN A 136 13.07 -10.95 -6.81
N GLY A 137 11.80 -11.04 -6.42
CA GLY A 137 11.23 -12.26 -5.86
C GLY A 137 10.60 -13.10 -6.96
N SER A 138 11.39 -13.85 -7.71
CA SER A 138 10.88 -14.98 -8.48
C SER A 138 10.51 -16.11 -7.52
N CYS A 139 9.29 -16.65 -7.64
CA CYS A 139 8.87 -17.83 -6.88
C CYS A 139 8.91 -19.04 -7.81
N GLU A 140 9.98 -19.82 -7.72
CA GLU A 140 10.05 -21.18 -8.26
C GLU A 140 9.38 -22.15 -7.29
N ARG A 141 8.58 -23.09 -7.82
CA ARG A 141 8.14 -24.27 -7.08
C ARG A 141 9.32 -25.22 -6.93
N LYS A 142 9.72 -25.55 -5.70
CA LYS A 142 10.49 -26.77 -5.42
C LYS A 142 9.59 -27.77 -4.70
N GLY A 143 9.28 -28.87 -5.39
CA GLY A 143 8.79 -30.09 -4.77
C GLY A 143 9.94 -30.95 -4.27
N GLY A 144 9.68 -31.74 -3.23
CA GLY A 144 10.38 -33.01 -2.96
C GLY A 144 11.58 -32.99 -2.02
N ASP A 145 11.28 -33.23 -0.73
CA ASP A 145 11.93 -34.12 0.25
C ASP A 145 13.46 -34.06 0.61
N ALA A 146 13.66 -34.31 1.92
CA ALA A 146 14.79 -34.91 2.63
C ALA A 146 15.95 -34.05 3.19
N ARG A 147 15.89 -33.93 4.53
CA ARG A 147 16.98 -34.11 5.53
C ARG A 147 18.01 -32.98 5.80
N ARG A 148 18.00 -32.61 7.10
CA ARG A 148 19.13 -32.44 8.05
C ARG A 148 19.83 -31.05 8.24
N VAL A 149 19.55 -30.51 9.45
CA VAL A 149 20.43 -30.00 10.54
C VAL A 149 21.08 -28.59 10.49
N ASP A 150 20.73 -27.84 11.55
CA ASP A 150 21.38 -26.74 12.31
C ASP A 150 21.95 -25.48 11.63
N ALA A 151 21.50 -24.30 12.09
CA ALA A 151 22.15 -23.59 13.20
C ALA A 151 21.52 -22.21 13.50
N GLN A 152 21.39 -21.92 14.80
CA GLN A 152 21.02 -20.67 15.45
C GLN A 152 21.55 -19.37 14.79
N ARG A 153 20.66 -18.37 14.60
CA ARG A 153 20.78 -17.08 15.32
C ARG A 153 19.48 -16.29 15.28
N ARG A 154 18.98 -15.99 16.48
CA ARG A 154 17.90 -15.05 16.75
C ARG A 154 18.46 -13.63 16.68
N SER A 155 17.78 -12.73 15.97
CA SER A 155 17.64 -11.35 16.39
C SER A 155 16.29 -10.82 15.87
N SER A 156 15.45 -10.51 16.84
CA SER A 156 14.17 -9.83 16.82
C SER A 156 14.17 -8.54 15.98
N GLY A 157 13.09 -8.36 15.23
CA GLY A 157 12.77 -7.16 14.46
C GLY A 157 11.60 -7.44 13.52
N ASP A 158 10.44 -7.78 14.09
CA ASP A 158 9.20 -7.95 13.33
C ASP A 158 8.73 -6.57 12.87
N SER A 159 9.27 -6.12 11.74
CA SER A 159 8.78 -4.94 11.01
C SER A 159 7.56 -5.39 10.22
N GLY A 160 6.41 -5.38 10.89
CA GLY A 160 5.10 -5.70 10.33
C GLY A 160 4.80 -4.82 9.12
N GLY A 161 5.00 -5.38 7.94
CA GLY A 161 4.64 -4.77 6.66
C GLY A 161 3.56 -5.60 5.98
N VAL A 162 2.56 -4.93 5.41
CA VAL A 162 1.52 -5.57 4.60
C VAL A 162 2.00 -5.60 3.15
N ARG A 163 2.00 -6.79 2.54
CA ARG A 163 2.10 -6.96 1.08
C ARG A 163 0.68 -7.15 0.56
N VAL A 164 0.25 -6.23 -0.31
CA VAL A 164 -1.07 -6.20 -0.93
C VAL A 164 -0.96 -6.72 -2.36
#